data_AF-A0A955RY80-F1
#
_entry.id   AF-A0A955RY80-F1
#
_cell.length_a   1.000
_cell.length_b   1.000
_cell.length_c   1.000
_cell.angle_alpha   90.00
_cell.angle_beta   90.00
_cell.angle_gamma   90.00
#
_symmetry.space_group_name_H-M   'P 1'
#
loop_
_entity.id
_entity.type
_entity.pdbx_description
1 polymer ?
#
loop_
_entity_poly.entity_id
_entity_poly.type
_entity_poly.pdbx_seq_one_letter_code
_entity_poly.pdbx_strand_id
1 'polypeptide(L)'
;FPSRQRERGYNQSQILSEEICRHYSLVLNTHWLKRKRPTQPQVDLKRQERIVNMAQAFTVSKRHNLHGKTILLVDDLITTGATASEAAKTLKEAGAQRVGFLALAGAF
;
A
#
# COMPACT_ATOMS: atom_id res chain seq x y z
N PHE A 1 7.67 -2.78 10.87
CA PHE A 1 8.18 -1.70 10.00
C PHE A 1 8.97 -0.57 10.66
N PRO A 2 9.32 -0.56 11.96
CA PRO A 2 10.07 0.57 12.50
C PRO A 2 11.56 0.60 12.06
N SER A 3 12.09 -0.44 11.39
CA SER A 3 13.50 -0.46 10.95
C SER A 3 13.77 0.38 9.69
N ARG A 4 12.91 0.36 8.66
CA ARG A 4 13.13 1.15 7.41
C ARG A 4 12.76 2.63 7.51
N GLN A 5 11.74 2.98 8.32
CA GLN A 5 11.40 4.39 8.57
C GLN A 5 12.57 5.13 9.25
N ARG A 6 13.35 4.42 10.06
CA ARG A 6 14.54 4.97 10.73
C ARG A 6 15.74 5.19 9.81
N GLU A 7 15.88 4.46 8.72
CA GLU A 7 16.97 4.66 7.74
C GLU A 7 16.74 5.82 6.77
N ARG A 8 15.48 6.15 6.46
CA ARG A 8 15.13 7.22 5.51
C ARG A 8 14.73 8.55 6.16
N GLY A 9 14.64 8.61 7.49
CA GLY A 9 14.27 9.82 8.25
C GLY A 9 12.78 10.21 8.19
N TYR A 10 12.06 9.87 7.10
CA TYR A 10 10.64 10.16 6.89
C TYR A 10 9.95 9.08 6.04
N ASN A 11 8.63 8.97 6.17
CA ASN A 11 7.78 8.07 5.38
C ASN A 11 7.21 8.85 4.17
N GLN A 12 7.90 8.77 3.03
CA GLN A 12 7.58 9.54 1.82
C GLN A 12 6.12 9.35 1.38
N SER A 13 5.64 8.11 1.37
CA SER A 13 4.27 7.76 1.00
C SER A 13 3.25 8.38 1.95
N GLN A 14 3.57 8.52 3.24
CA GLN A 14 2.71 9.19 4.21
C GLN A 14 2.66 10.70 3.97
N ILE A 15 3.80 11.36 3.77
CA ILE A 15 3.84 12.81 3.46
C ILE A 15 3.04 13.11 2.19
N LEU A 16 3.25 12.31 1.13
CA LEU A 16 2.48 12.45 -0.11
C LEU A 16 0.97 12.27 0.13
N SER A 17 0.59 11.29 0.96
CA SER A 17 -0.82 11.05 1.30
C SER A 17 -1.44 12.17 2.12
N GLU A 18 -0.70 12.75 3.08
CA GLU A 18 -1.13 13.89 3.89
C GLU A 18 -1.42 15.11 3.00
N GLU A 19 -0.52 15.41 2.06
CA GLU A 19 -0.71 16.53 1.13
C GLU A 19 -1.88 16.30 0.17
N ILE A 20 -2.04 15.09 -0.38
CA ILE A 20 -3.19 14.75 -1.23
C ILE A 20 -4.49 14.90 -0.43
N CYS A 21 -4.54 14.39 0.79
CA CYS A 21 -5.74 14.48 1.62
C CYS A 21 -6.08 15.93 1.97
N ARG A 22 -5.06 16.75 2.26
CA ARG A 22 -5.21 18.18 2.53
C ARG A 22 -5.73 18.95 1.31
N HIS A 23 -5.21 18.68 0.11
CA HIS A 23 -5.58 19.40 -1.11
C HIS A 23 -6.97 19.01 -1.65
N TYR A 24 -7.36 17.74 -1.51
CA TYR A 24 -8.62 17.22 -2.06
C TYR A 24 -9.69 16.95 -0.99
N SER A 25 -9.46 17.40 0.25
CA SER A 25 -10.37 17.17 1.40
C SER A 25 -10.74 15.69 1.59
N LEU A 26 -9.76 14.80 1.42
CA LEU A 26 -9.93 13.36 1.61
C LEU A 26 -9.55 12.95 3.04
N VAL A 27 -10.06 11.79 3.46
CA VAL A 27 -9.71 11.21 4.76
C VAL A 27 -8.47 10.33 4.62
N LEU A 28 -7.40 10.71 5.31
CA LEU A 28 -6.20 9.88 5.41
C LEU A 28 -6.44 8.71 6.36
N ASN A 29 -6.17 7.48 5.90
CA ASN A 29 -6.19 6.31 6.75
C ASN A 29 -4.91 5.45 6.59
N THR A 30 -4.15 5.33 7.66
CA THR A 30 -2.91 4.53 7.72
C THR A 30 -3.06 3.21 8.49
N HIS A 31 -4.28 2.86 8.91
CA HIS A 31 -4.54 1.76 9.85
C HIS A 31 -5.32 0.58 9.25
N TRP A 32 -6.07 0.80 8.17
CA TRP A 32 -6.90 -0.23 7.56
C TRP A 32 -6.07 -1.37 6.99
N LEU A 33 -5.01 -1.07 6.25
CA LEU A 33 -4.16 -2.06 5.62
C LEU A 33 -2.89 -2.27 6.46
N LYS A 34 -2.67 -3.49 6.92
CA LYS A 34 -1.47 -3.87 7.67
C LYS A 34 -0.76 -5.00 6.97
N ARG A 35 0.56 -5.07 7.09
CA ARG A 35 1.30 -6.26 6.65
C ARG A 35 1.18 -7.34 7.72
N LYS A 36 0.72 -8.53 7.36
CA LYS A 36 0.53 -9.66 8.28
C LYS A 36 1.74 -10.56 8.42
N ARG A 37 2.68 -10.52 7.48
CA ARG A 37 3.91 -11.32 7.50
C ARG A 37 5.12 -10.50 7.04
N PRO A 38 6.36 -10.84 7.46
CA PRO A 38 7.55 -10.29 6.85
C PRO A 38 7.63 -10.68 5.36
N THR A 39 8.29 -9.83 4.57
CA THR A 39 8.60 -10.09 3.15
C THR A 39 10.05 -9.68 2.93
N GLN A 40 10.73 -10.33 1.99
CA GLN A 40 12.07 -9.93 1.58
C GLN A 40 12.02 -8.52 0.94
N PRO A 41 13.09 -7.70 1.02
CA PRO A 41 13.18 -6.48 0.25
C PRO A 41 12.98 -6.76 -1.25
N GLN A 42 12.15 -5.93 -1.90
CA GLN A 42 11.81 -6.10 -3.32
C GLN A 42 12.97 -5.80 -4.26
N VAL A 43 13.91 -4.97 -3.81
CA VAL A 43 15.11 -4.57 -4.57
C VAL A 43 16.02 -5.76 -4.88
N ASP A 44 16.03 -6.77 -4.01
CA ASP A 44 16.87 -7.96 -4.15
C ASP A 44 16.21 -9.08 -4.98
N LEU A 45 14.99 -8.83 -5.47
CA LEU A 45 14.15 -9.85 -6.11
C LEU A 45 13.92 -9.55 -7.60
N LYS A 46 13.91 -10.60 -8.43
CA LYS A 46 13.48 -10.57 -9.82
C LYS A 46 11.96 -10.45 -9.91
N ARG A 47 11.48 -9.99 -11.07
CA ARG A 47 10.05 -9.69 -11.31
C ARG A 47 9.06 -10.74 -10.80
N GLN A 48 9.29 -12.02 -11.11
CA GLN A 48 8.40 -13.10 -10.70
C GLN A 48 8.43 -13.32 -9.18
N GLU A 49 9.61 -13.26 -8.58
CA GLU A 49 9.82 -13.39 -7.14
C GLU A 49 9.14 -12.23 -6.39
N ARG A 50 9.08 -11.04 -6.98
CA ARG A 50 8.35 -9.88 -6.40
C ARG A 50 6.87 -10.18 -6.17
N ILE A 51 6.24 -10.84 -7.14
CA ILE A 51 4.81 -11.22 -7.09
C ILE A 51 4.59 -12.25 -5.98
N VAL A 52 5.38 -13.33 -5.99
CA VAL A 52 5.28 -14.40 -4.98
C VAL A 52 5.57 -13.86 -3.58
N ASN A 53 6.61 -13.04 -3.44
CA ASN A 53 6.99 -12.42 -2.17
C ASN A 53 5.88 -11.51 -1.62
N MET A 54 5.02 -10.94 -2.46
CA MET A 54 3.88 -10.12 -2.00
C MET A 54 2.61 -10.90 -1.76
N ALA A 55 2.42 -12.07 -2.34
CA ALA A 55 1.19 -12.85 -2.18
C ALA A 55 0.82 -13.02 -0.71
N GLN A 56 -0.40 -12.65 -0.34
CA GLN A 56 -0.92 -12.68 1.03
C GLN A 56 -0.04 -11.92 2.03
N ALA A 57 0.62 -10.84 1.65
CA ALA A 57 1.41 -10.07 2.59
C ALA A 57 0.56 -9.14 3.46
N PHE A 58 -0.62 -8.76 3.01
CA PHE A 58 -1.46 -7.76 3.68
C PHE A 58 -2.70 -8.37 4.36
N THR A 59 -3.31 -7.57 5.24
CA THR A 59 -4.57 -7.88 5.92
C THR A 59 -5.29 -6.59 6.30
N VAL A 60 -6.61 -6.68 6.44
CA VAL A 60 -7.47 -5.65 7.05
C VAL A 60 -8.09 -6.23 8.31
N SER A 61 -8.07 -5.46 9.41
CA SER A 61 -8.73 -5.87 10.65
C SER A 61 -10.23 -6.02 10.42
N LYS A 62 -10.83 -7.12 10.90
CA LYS A 62 -12.29 -7.37 10.84
C LYS A 62 -13.13 -6.26 11.47
N ARG A 63 -12.54 -5.41 12.32
CA ARG A 63 -13.19 -4.25 12.94
C ARG A 63 -13.46 -3.12 11.94
N HIS A 64 -12.81 -3.13 10.77
CA HIS A 64 -12.99 -2.12 9.73
C HIS A 64 -13.93 -2.65 8.66
N ASN A 65 -15.10 -2.02 8.52
CA ASN A 65 -16.00 -2.27 7.40
C ASN A 65 -15.65 -1.31 6.25
N LEU A 66 -15.13 -1.86 5.14
CA LEU A 66 -14.79 -1.08 3.95
C LEU A 66 -15.88 -1.10 2.87
N HIS A 67 -17.07 -1.66 3.18
CA HIS A 67 -18.19 -1.76 2.25
C HIS A 67 -18.53 -0.41 1.60
N GLY A 68 -18.64 -0.40 0.28
CA GLY A 68 -18.99 0.79 -0.51
C GLY A 68 -17.89 1.86 -0.61
N LYS A 69 -16.71 1.65 0.00
CA LYS A 69 -15.65 2.68 -0.02
C LYS A 69 -14.90 2.67 -1.34
N THR A 70 -14.57 3.86 -1.83
CA THR A 70 -13.54 4.08 -2.84
C THR A 70 -12.24 4.48 -2.14
N ILE A 71 -11.17 3.72 -2.37
CA ILE A 71 -9.90 3.87 -1.66
C ILE A 71 -8.80 4.18 -2.67
N LEU A 72 -7.96 5.17 -2.37
CA LEU A 72 -6.73 5.45 -3.10
C LEU A 72 -5.54 4.96 -2.27
N LEU A 73 -4.81 3.99 -2.80
CA LEU A 73 -3.50 3.60 -2.27
C LEU A 73 -2.44 4.57 -2.81
N VAL A 74 -1.50 4.97 -1.95
CA VAL A 74 -0.44 5.92 -2.30
C VAL A 74 0.90 5.31 -1.90
N ASP A 75 1.87 5.33 -2.81
CA ASP A 75 3.26 4.96 -2.56
C ASP A 75 4.23 5.88 -3.28
N ASP A 76 5.53 5.82 -2.99
CA ASP A 76 6.54 6.63 -3.68
C ASP A 76 6.90 6.04 -5.06
N LEU A 77 6.98 4.72 -5.16
CA LEU A 77 7.45 4.02 -6.36
C LEU A 77 6.58 2.80 -6.70
N ILE A 78 6.23 2.66 -7.98
CA ILE A 78 5.71 1.40 -8.52
C ILE A 78 6.74 0.73 -9.43
N THR A 79 6.88 -0.59 -9.28
CA THR A 79 7.68 -1.39 -10.21
C THR A 79 6.80 -2.39 -10.94
N THR A 80 6.82 -3.65 -10.53
CA THR A 80 5.99 -4.73 -11.10
C THR A 80 4.51 -4.61 -10.73
N GLY A 81 4.16 -3.65 -9.87
CA GLY A 81 2.83 -3.54 -9.28
C GLY A 81 2.51 -4.60 -8.22
N ALA A 82 3.42 -5.53 -7.90
CA ALA A 82 3.12 -6.65 -6.99
C ALA A 82 2.60 -6.20 -5.62
N THR A 83 3.23 -5.18 -5.02
CA THR A 83 2.79 -4.61 -3.74
C THR A 83 1.40 -3.99 -3.85
N ALA A 84 1.19 -3.14 -4.88
CA ALA A 84 -0.06 -2.43 -5.13
C ALA A 84 -1.23 -3.38 -5.39
N SER A 85 -1.01 -4.39 -6.24
CA SER A 85 -2.01 -5.39 -6.60
C SER A 85 -2.44 -6.22 -5.40
N GLU A 86 -1.51 -6.69 -4.57
CA GLU A 86 -1.88 -7.44 -3.37
C GLU A 86 -2.62 -6.57 -2.34
N ALA A 87 -2.17 -5.33 -2.14
CA ALA A 87 -2.83 -4.37 -1.27
C ALA A 87 -4.27 -4.10 -1.73
N ALA A 88 -4.46 -3.85 -3.02
CA ALA A 88 -5.77 -3.61 -3.60
C ALA A 88 -6.69 -4.83 -3.51
N LYS A 89 -6.15 -6.03 -3.77
CA LYS A 89 -6.88 -7.29 -3.58
C LYS A 89 -7.39 -7.42 -2.14
N THR A 90 -6.51 -7.22 -1.17
CA THR A 90 -6.85 -7.31 0.27
C THR A 90 -7.95 -6.33 0.66
N LEU A 91 -7.91 -5.10 0.15
CA LEU A 91 -8.95 -4.08 0.43
C LEU A 91 -10.30 -4.42 -0.23
N LYS A 92 -10.28 -4.94 -1.47
CA LYS A 92 -11.50 -5.40 -2.15
C LYS A 92 -12.13 -6.60 -1.44
N GLU A 93 -11.33 -7.55 -0.99
CA GLU A 93 -11.80 -8.68 -0.17
C GLU A 93 -12.42 -8.22 1.16
N ALA A 94 -11.97 -7.08 1.70
CA ALA A 94 -12.57 -6.44 2.87
C ALA A 94 -13.81 -5.57 2.56
N GLY A 95 -14.29 -5.57 1.31
CA GLY A 95 -15.54 -4.93 0.88
C GLY A 95 -15.39 -3.60 0.16
N ALA A 96 -14.17 -3.11 -0.10
CA ALA A 96 -13.98 -1.88 -0.85
C ALA A 96 -14.58 -1.99 -2.27
N GLN A 97 -15.38 -0.99 -2.67
CA GLN A 97 -16.02 -0.96 -3.99
C GLN A 97 -15.01 -0.69 -5.10
N ARG A 98 -14.09 0.26 -4.87
CA ARG A 98 -13.06 0.65 -5.82
C ARG A 98 -11.75 0.86 -5.09
N VAL A 99 -10.66 0.43 -5.72
CA VAL A 99 -9.32 0.69 -5.24
C VAL A 99 -8.49 1.23 -6.40
N GLY A 100 -8.03 2.47 -6.27
CA GLY A 100 -7.04 3.08 -7.15
C GLY A 100 -5.65 3.03 -6.52
N PHE A 101 -4.63 3.27 -7.33
CA PHE A 101 -3.25 3.35 -6.88
C PHE A 101 -2.57 4.56 -7.51
N LEU A 102 -1.82 5.32 -6.72
CA LEU A 102 -1.00 6.44 -7.14
C LEU A 102 0.43 6.22 -6.67
N ALA A 103 1.39 6.41 -7.57
CA ALA A 103 2.80 6.51 -7.23
C ALA A 103 3.41 7.77 -7.84
N LEU A 104 4.44 8.30 -7.18
CA LEU A 104 5.19 9.44 -7.71
C LEU A 104 6.01 9.05 -8.94
N ALA A 105 6.59 7.84 -8.94
CA ALA A 105 7.41 7.33 -10.04
C ALA A 105 7.10 5.87 -10.37
N GLY A 106 7.40 5.49 -11.61
CA GLY A 106 7.34 4.11 -12.10
C GLY A 106 8.69 3.64 -12.64
N ALA A 107 9.11 2.43 -12.31
CA ALA A 107 10.28 1.78 -12.89
C ALA A 107 9.89 0.40 -13.44
N PHE A 108 9.90 0.26 -14.75
CA PHE A 108 9.39 -0.90 -15.48
C PHE A 108 10.50 -1.84 -15.93
#